data_AF-A0A7S3FZE2-F1
#
_entry.id   AF-A0A7S3FZE2-F1
#
_cell.length_a   1.000
_cell.length_b   1.000
_cell.length_c   1.000
_cell.angle_alpha   90.00
_cell.angle_beta   90.00
_cell.angle_gamma   90.00
#
_symmetry.space_group_name_H-M   'P 1'
#
loop_
_entity.id
_entity.type
_entity.pdbx_description
1 polymer ?
#
loop_
_entity_poly.entity_id
_entity_poly.type
_entity_poly.pdbx_seq_one_letter_code
_entity_poly.pdbx_strand_id
1 'polypeptide(L)'
;MAAVVAHELGHHAYRHIYLNMVNALLQLLLFLYLLSTVIFLPAVAEAVGVKRAEGEEGIKSALHVTFYIALELLGPLSVLTSLFSHACSRLFEYQADEFSVRSYSPSPLPERVPLLKRDKADESFRASEKEKREKREGKKGEGVEKATGEKQDEQEEGEKKQTSKEKMEESVSKLMKEVETRGEVEDSDKKGQALKRALSLLSASHLDNLTPHPLYVFFHYTHPPILNRLEAIDKNVKKLM
;
A
#
# COMPACT_ATOMS: atom_id res chain seq x y z
N MET A 1 -6.50 -3.91 10.66
CA MET A 1 -7.47 -4.92 10.19
C MET A 1 -8.28 -4.42 9.01
N ALA A 2 -9.39 -3.67 9.17
CA ALA A 2 -10.28 -3.33 8.04
C ALA A 2 -9.58 -2.68 6.81
N ALA A 3 -8.64 -1.76 6.99
CA ALA A 3 -7.84 -1.20 5.88
C ALA A 3 -6.95 -2.25 5.17
N VAL A 4 -6.39 -3.24 5.89
CA VAL A 4 -5.64 -4.34 5.28
C VAL A 4 -6.60 -5.24 4.48
N VAL A 5 -7.77 -5.56 5.04
CA VAL A 5 -8.80 -6.31 4.30
C VAL A 5 -9.24 -5.58 3.03
N ALA A 6 -9.32 -4.24 3.05
CA ALA A 6 -9.59 -3.44 1.86
C ALA A 6 -8.44 -3.50 0.82
N HIS A 7 -7.18 -3.56 1.25
CA HIS A 7 -6.03 -3.79 0.37
C HIS A 7 -6.07 -5.19 -0.26
N GLU A 8 -6.34 -6.25 0.50
CA GLU A 8 -6.54 -7.61 -0.03
C GLU A 8 -7.69 -7.66 -1.05
N LEU A 9 -8.83 -7.02 -0.73
CA LEU A 9 -9.94 -6.89 -1.68
C LEU A 9 -9.56 -6.13 -2.95
N GLY A 10 -8.60 -5.19 -2.89
CA GLY A 10 -8.02 -4.53 -4.05
C GLY A 10 -7.33 -5.51 -5.01
N HIS A 11 -6.54 -6.45 -4.48
CA HIS A 11 -5.90 -7.51 -5.28
C HIS A 11 -6.91 -8.44 -5.95
N HIS A 12 -8.04 -8.72 -5.28
CA HIS A 12 -9.15 -9.46 -5.88
C HIS A 12 -9.91 -8.62 -6.94
N ALA A 13 -10.20 -7.35 -6.66
CA ALA A 13 -10.96 -6.46 -7.54
C ALA A 13 -10.25 -6.19 -8.87
N TYR A 14 -8.95 -5.90 -8.84
CA TYR A 14 -8.11 -5.76 -10.04
C TYR A 14 -7.61 -7.10 -10.61
N ARG A 15 -8.06 -8.23 -10.04
CA ARG A 15 -7.74 -9.60 -10.50
C ARG A 15 -6.25 -9.91 -10.57
N HIS A 16 -5.42 -9.28 -9.71
CA HIS A 16 -3.95 -9.43 -9.72
C HIS A 16 -3.50 -10.90 -9.63
N ILE A 17 -4.22 -11.73 -8.86
CA ILE A 17 -3.97 -13.18 -8.75
C ILE A 17 -4.09 -13.87 -10.12
N TYR A 18 -5.12 -13.54 -10.91
CA TYR A 18 -5.31 -14.11 -12.25
C TYR A 18 -4.27 -13.61 -13.24
N LEU A 19 -3.89 -12.33 -13.16
CA LEU A 19 -2.82 -11.75 -14.00
C LEU A 19 -1.47 -12.41 -13.71
N ASN A 20 -1.13 -12.60 -12.43
CA ASN A 20 0.07 -13.32 -12.00
C ASN A 20 0.05 -14.78 -12.46
N MET A 21 -1.09 -15.48 -12.37
CA MET A 21 -1.23 -16.85 -12.85
C MET A 21 -1.04 -16.96 -14.38
N VAL A 22 -1.63 -16.05 -15.16
CA VAL A 22 -1.43 -16.00 -16.63
C VAL A 22 0.03 -15.67 -16.96
N ASN A 23 0.64 -14.71 -16.27
CA ASN A 23 2.07 -14.40 -16.45
C ASN A 23 2.96 -15.61 -16.12
N ALA A 24 2.71 -16.34 -15.03
CA ALA A 24 3.46 -17.53 -14.66
C ALA A 24 3.33 -18.64 -15.71
N LEU A 25 2.13 -18.86 -16.26
CA LEU A 25 1.91 -19.80 -17.36
C LEU A 25 2.67 -19.39 -18.63
N LEU A 26 2.63 -18.10 -19.01
CA LEU A 26 3.36 -17.58 -20.16
C LEU A 26 4.88 -17.67 -19.97
N GLN A 27 5.39 -17.38 -18.77
CA GLN A 27 6.81 -17.51 -18.43
C GLN A 27 7.26 -18.98 -18.47
N LEU A 28 6.45 -19.92 -17.98
CA LEU A 28 6.72 -21.35 -18.06
C LEU A 28 6.75 -21.85 -19.51
N LEU A 29 5.76 -21.45 -20.33
CA LEU A 29 5.71 -21.81 -21.75
C LEU A 29 6.90 -21.23 -22.54
N LEU A 30 7.27 -19.98 -22.28
CA LEU A 30 8.43 -19.33 -22.89
C LEU A 30 9.74 -20.03 -22.48
N PHE A 31 9.90 -20.36 -21.20
CA PHE A 31 11.07 -21.07 -20.69
C PHE A 31 11.20 -22.46 -21.34
N LEU A 32 10.11 -23.24 -21.40
CA LEU A 32 10.11 -24.58 -22.03
C LEU A 32 10.37 -24.51 -23.54
N TYR A 33 9.81 -23.51 -24.24
CA TYR A 33 10.06 -23.28 -25.66
C TYR A 33 11.54 -22.96 -25.94
N LEU A 34 12.14 -22.07 -25.16
CA LEU A 34 13.56 -21.71 -25.31
C LEU A 34 14.49 -22.83 -24.85
N LEU A 35 14.17 -23.56 -23.78
CA LEU A 35 14.92 -24.74 -23.33
C LEU A 35 14.94 -25.82 -24.42
N SER A 36 13.79 -26.11 -25.03
CA SER A 36 13.70 -27.01 -26.20
C SER A 36 14.59 -26.50 -27.35
N THR A 37 14.48 -25.22 -27.69
CA THR A 37 15.24 -24.59 -28.80
C THR A 37 16.76 -24.67 -28.58
N VAL A 38 17.22 -24.48 -27.34
CA VAL A 38 18.65 -24.54 -26.99
C VAL A 38 19.17 -25.98 -26.95
N ILE A 39 18.40 -26.95 -26.44
CA ILE A 39 18.79 -28.38 -26.40
C ILE A 39 19.00 -28.96 -27.81
N PHE A 40 18.17 -28.55 -28.78
CA PHE A 40 18.28 -29.01 -30.17
C PHE A 40 19.22 -28.17 -31.06
N LEU A 41 19.90 -27.16 -30.50
CA LEU A 41 20.85 -26.32 -31.24
C LEU A 41 22.23 -27.02 -31.33
N PRO A 42 22.68 -27.50 -32.51
CA PRO A 42 23.89 -28.32 -32.63
C PRO A 42 25.16 -27.61 -32.13
N ALA A 43 25.23 -26.28 -32.30
CA ALA A 43 26.32 -25.46 -31.80
C ALA A 43 26.54 -25.57 -30.27
N VAL A 44 25.51 -25.89 -29.48
CA VAL A 44 25.66 -26.12 -28.03
C VAL A 44 26.37 -27.44 -27.79
N ALA A 45 25.91 -28.54 -28.40
CA ALA A 45 26.56 -29.85 -28.27
C ALA A 45 28.03 -29.84 -28.74
N GLU A 46 28.31 -29.12 -29.83
CA GLU A 46 29.66 -28.93 -30.37
C GLU A 46 30.55 -28.07 -29.43
N ALA A 47 30.05 -26.94 -28.93
CA ALA A 47 30.81 -26.05 -28.04
C ALA A 47 31.19 -26.70 -26.69
N VAL A 48 30.40 -27.67 -26.22
CA VAL A 48 30.67 -28.46 -25.01
C VAL A 48 31.71 -29.57 -25.28
N GLY A 49 32.15 -29.73 -26.54
CA GLY A 49 33.14 -30.75 -26.94
C GLY A 49 32.55 -32.17 -27.04
N VAL A 50 31.23 -32.31 -26.95
CA VAL A 50 30.53 -33.60 -27.02
C VAL A 50 30.43 -34.04 -28.47
N LYS A 51 31.55 -34.56 -29.00
CA LYS A 51 31.53 -35.42 -30.19
C LYS A 51 30.50 -36.52 -29.95
N ARG A 52 29.47 -36.57 -30.80
CA ARG A 52 28.25 -37.38 -30.64
C ARG A 52 28.60 -38.83 -30.30
N ALA A 53 28.57 -39.17 -29.01
CA ALA A 53 29.22 -40.38 -28.52
C ALA A 53 28.51 -41.65 -29.00
N GLU A 54 29.26 -42.55 -29.61
CA GLU A 54 28.76 -43.75 -30.27
C GLU A 54 28.40 -44.84 -29.25
N GLY A 55 27.21 -44.73 -28.66
CA GLY A 55 26.66 -45.71 -27.73
C GLY A 55 25.51 -45.14 -26.89
N GLU A 56 24.66 -46.01 -26.34
CA GLU A 56 23.45 -45.59 -25.61
C GLU A 56 23.79 -44.72 -24.36
N GLU A 57 24.81 -45.11 -23.60
CA GLU A 57 25.33 -44.35 -22.46
C GLU A 57 26.01 -43.03 -22.88
N GLY A 58 26.60 -43.01 -24.08
CA GLY A 58 27.14 -41.79 -24.69
C GLY A 58 26.05 -40.77 -25.02
N ILE A 59 24.92 -41.23 -25.54
CA ILE A 59 23.76 -40.38 -25.87
C ILE A 59 23.09 -39.85 -24.59
N LYS A 60 22.92 -40.69 -23.56
CA LYS A 60 22.37 -40.27 -22.25
C LYS A 60 23.22 -39.19 -21.59
N SER A 61 24.54 -39.42 -21.49
CA SER A 61 25.47 -38.45 -20.90
C SER A 61 25.58 -37.15 -21.72
N ALA A 62 25.62 -37.24 -23.05
CA ALA A 62 25.56 -36.08 -23.95
C ALA A 62 24.33 -35.20 -23.69
N LEU A 63 23.16 -35.81 -23.56
CA LEU A 63 21.89 -35.12 -23.30
C LEU A 63 21.91 -34.44 -21.92
N HIS A 64 22.39 -35.13 -20.87
CA HIS A 64 22.46 -34.55 -19.52
C HIS A 64 23.36 -33.30 -19.44
N VAL A 65 24.55 -33.32 -20.05
CA VAL A 65 25.45 -32.16 -20.04
C VAL A 65 24.89 -31.02 -20.89
N THR A 66 24.31 -31.33 -22.06
CA THR A 66 23.65 -30.32 -22.93
C THR A 66 22.46 -29.67 -22.21
N PHE A 67 21.66 -30.46 -21.49
CA PHE A 67 20.52 -29.98 -20.69
C PHE A 67 20.97 -29.07 -19.54
N TYR A 68 21.99 -29.46 -18.77
CA TYR A 68 22.54 -28.64 -17.69
C TYR A 68 23.05 -27.28 -18.20
N ILE A 69 23.79 -27.27 -19.31
CA ILE A 69 24.33 -26.05 -19.90
C ILE A 69 23.21 -25.19 -20.55
N ALA A 70 22.15 -25.81 -21.07
CA ALA A 70 20.96 -25.09 -21.53
C ALA A 70 20.21 -24.38 -20.40
N LEU A 71 20.17 -24.95 -19.19
CA LEU A 71 19.61 -24.27 -18.01
C LEU A 71 20.44 -23.04 -17.62
N GLU A 72 21.77 -23.18 -17.54
CA GLU A 72 22.68 -22.09 -17.17
C GLU A 72 22.64 -20.95 -18.21
N LEU A 73 22.60 -21.28 -19.51
CA LEU A 73 22.50 -20.32 -20.61
C LEU A 73 21.17 -19.53 -20.60
N LEU A 74 20.10 -20.09 -20.01
CA LEU A 74 18.82 -19.41 -19.78
C LEU A 74 18.77 -18.63 -18.46
N GLY A 75 19.80 -18.72 -17.61
CA GLY A 75 19.94 -17.95 -16.36
C GLY A 75 19.73 -16.44 -16.55
N PRO A 76 20.40 -15.77 -17.51
CA PRO A 76 20.20 -14.34 -17.79
C PRO A 76 18.76 -13.97 -18.19
N LEU A 77 18.04 -14.86 -18.89
CA LEU A 77 16.63 -14.65 -19.22
C LEU A 77 15.75 -14.67 -17.95
N SER A 78 16.04 -15.56 -16.99
CA SER A 78 15.30 -15.62 -15.73
C SER A 78 15.42 -14.33 -14.90
N VAL A 79 16.55 -13.61 -15.02
CA VAL A 79 16.74 -12.28 -14.41
C VAL A 79 15.91 -11.22 -15.13
N LEU A 80 15.79 -11.28 -16.47
CA LEU A 80 14.94 -10.35 -17.22
C LEU A 80 13.45 -10.56 -16.90
N THR A 81 13.00 -11.82 -16.79
CA THR A 81 11.59 -12.12 -16.45
C THR A 81 11.26 -11.86 -14.98
N SER A 82 12.24 -11.99 -14.06
CA SER A 82 12.06 -11.60 -12.65
C SER A 82 11.97 -10.08 -12.50
N LEU A 83 12.84 -9.30 -13.14
CA LEU A 83 12.78 -7.83 -13.13
C LEU A 83 11.43 -7.30 -13.63
N PHE A 84 10.91 -7.87 -14.72
CA PHE A 84 9.56 -7.57 -15.22
C PHE A 84 8.47 -7.92 -14.20
N SER A 85 8.51 -9.15 -13.65
CA SER A 85 7.55 -9.62 -12.65
C SER A 85 7.54 -8.75 -11.38
N HIS A 86 8.72 -8.36 -10.88
CA HIS A 86 8.88 -7.46 -9.74
C HIS A 86 8.36 -6.05 -10.04
N ALA A 87 8.55 -5.54 -11.27
CA ALA A 87 7.98 -4.25 -11.68
C ALA A 87 6.44 -4.27 -11.69
N CYS A 88 5.83 -5.33 -12.24
CA CYS A 88 4.38 -5.51 -12.23
C CYS A 88 3.83 -5.68 -10.81
N SER A 89 4.48 -6.50 -9.98
CA SER A 89 4.14 -6.70 -8.56
C SER A 89 4.11 -5.37 -7.79
N ARG A 90 5.14 -4.53 -7.96
CA ARG A 90 5.20 -3.21 -7.32
C ARG A 90 4.09 -2.26 -7.80
N LEU A 91 3.62 -2.38 -9.04
CA LEU A 91 2.49 -1.60 -9.56
C LEU A 91 1.15 -2.06 -8.96
N PHE A 92 0.96 -3.37 -8.79
CA PHE A 92 -0.23 -3.95 -8.17
C PHE A 92 -0.41 -3.53 -6.71
N GLU A 93 0.69 -3.40 -5.95
CA GLU A 93 0.67 -2.87 -4.58
C GLU A 93 0.11 -1.45 -4.50
N TYR A 94 0.53 -0.54 -5.40
CA TYR A 94 0.01 0.83 -5.43
C TYR A 94 -1.47 0.89 -5.82
N GLN A 95 -1.94 0.01 -6.72
CA GLN A 95 -3.36 -0.09 -7.08
C GLN A 95 -4.21 -0.60 -5.90
N ALA A 96 -3.71 -1.58 -5.15
CA ALA A 96 -4.37 -2.08 -3.95
C ALA A 96 -4.37 -1.06 -2.80
N ASP A 97 -3.31 -0.24 -2.66
CA ASP A 97 -3.28 0.89 -1.72
C ASP A 97 -4.26 2.01 -2.10
N GLU A 98 -4.35 2.40 -3.39
CA GLU A 98 -5.36 3.38 -3.86
C GLU A 98 -6.79 2.85 -3.65
N PHE A 99 -7.04 1.58 -3.95
CA PHE A 99 -8.32 0.93 -3.70
C PHE A 99 -8.68 0.92 -2.21
N SER A 100 -7.72 0.62 -1.33
CA SER A 100 -7.94 0.65 0.12
C SER A 100 -8.28 2.05 0.62
N VAL A 101 -7.59 3.10 0.15
CA VAL A 101 -7.89 4.49 0.58
C VAL A 101 -9.29 4.91 0.11
N ARG A 102 -9.67 4.56 -1.12
CA ARG A 102 -10.98 4.93 -1.68
C ARG A 102 -12.15 4.13 -1.07
N SER A 103 -11.95 2.84 -0.80
CA SER A 103 -13.05 1.88 -0.55
C SER A 103 -13.21 1.48 0.92
N TYR A 104 -12.25 1.83 1.79
CA TYR A 104 -12.41 1.67 3.23
C TYR A 104 -13.44 2.68 3.77
N SER A 105 -14.36 2.23 4.63
CA SER A 105 -15.20 3.10 5.46
C SER A 105 -14.68 3.03 6.89
N PRO A 106 -14.37 4.16 7.56
CA PRO A 106 -13.87 4.15 8.93
C PRO A 106 -15.00 3.87 9.93
N SER A 107 -15.35 2.58 10.01
CA SER A 107 -15.85 2.00 11.27
C SER A 107 -14.93 2.49 12.41
N PRO A 108 -15.48 3.08 13.48
CA PRO A 108 -14.70 3.83 14.46
C PRO A 108 -13.57 2.96 15.01
N LEU A 109 -12.34 3.45 14.86
CA LEU A 109 -11.15 2.72 15.27
C LEU A 109 -11.30 2.29 16.74
N PRO A 110 -11.29 0.97 17.06
CA PRO A 110 -11.37 0.53 18.45
C PRO A 110 -10.19 1.14 19.20
N GLU A 111 -10.46 1.80 20.33
CA GLU A 111 -9.45 2.57 21.05
C GLU A 111 -8.34 1.64 21.57
N ARG A 112 -7.26 1.57 20.77
CA ARG A 112 -6.22 0.53 20.80
C ARG A 112 -6.76 -0.82 20.31
N VAL A 113 -6.21 -1.28 19.20
CA VAL A 113 -6.00 -2.73 19.03
C VAL A 113 -5.15 -3.19 20.22
N PRO A 114 -5.51 -4.25 20.95
CA PRO A 114 -4.64 -4.82 21.97
C PRO A 114 -3.32 -5.25 21.32
N LEU A 115 -2.23 -4.52 21.61
CA LEU A 115 -0.88 -4.98 21.30
C LEU A 115 -0.69 -6.36 21.94
N LEU A 116 -0.02 -7.28 21.23
CA LEU A 116 0.56 -8.45 21.88
C LEU A 116 1.36 -7.97 23.10
N LYS A 117 1.18 -8.69 24.22
CA LYS A 117 1.55 -8.32 25.60
C LYS A 117 2.66 -7.25 25.67
N ARG A 118 2.30 -6.05 26.16
CA ARG A 118 3.25 -4.97 26.46
C ARG A 118 4.42 -5.51 27.27
N ASP A 119 5.63 -5.31 26.75
CA ASP A 119 6.85 -5.52 27.52
C ASP A 119 7.00 -4.43 28.58
N LYS A 120 7.40 -4.84 29.79
CA LYS A 120 7.42 -4.05 31.04
C LYS A 120 8.26 -2.76 31.00
N ALA A 121 8.92 -2.47 29.89
CA ALA A 121 9.63 -1.23 29.64
C ALA A 121 8.70 -0.03 29.39
N ASP A 122 7.48 -0.23 28.85
CA ASP A 122 6.57 0.91 28.59
C ASP A 122 5.88 1.44 29.86
N GLU A 123 5.66 0.59 30.86
CA GLU A 123 5.12 0.95 32.17
C GLU A 123 6.08 1.84 32.99
N SER A 124 7.38 1.49 33.03
CA SER A 124 8.38 2.26 33.79
C SER A 124 8.59 3.66 33.22
N PHE A 125 8.58 3.80 31.89
CA PHE A 125 8.65 5.10 31.22
C PHE A 125 7.41 5.97 31.57
N ARG A 126 6.20 5.38 31.51
CA ARG A 126 4.95 6.10 31.79
C ARG A 126 4.76 6.49 33.25
N ALA A 127 5.31 5.72 34.20
CA ALA A 127 5.36 6.13 35.60
C ALA A 127 6.14 7.45 35.77
N SER A 128 7.29 7.57 35.10
CA SER A 128 8.14 8.78 35.16
C SER A 128 7.53 10.02 34.47
N GLU A 129 6.62 9.82 33.52
CA GLU A 129 5.85 10.89 32.85
C GLU A 129 4.69 11.40 33.74
N LYS A 130 3.96 10.50 34.41
CA LYS A 130 2.85 10.88 35.30
C LYS A 130 3.28 11.80 36.43
N GLU A 131 4.36 11.44 37.12
CA GLU A 131 4.88 12.23 38.25
C GLU A 131 5.32 13.65 37.82
N LYS A 132 5.74 13.83 36.55
CA LYS A 132 6.11 15.13 35.97
C LYS A 132 4.90 15.96 35.53
N ARG A 133 3.77 15.34 35.18
CA ARG A 133 2.51 16.04 34.86
C ARG A 133 1.77 16.50 36.11
N GLU A 134 1.62 15.63 37.10
CA GLU A 134 0.87 15.94 38.32
C GLU A 134 1.52 17.11 39.11
N LYS A 135 2.85 17.24 39.03
CA LYS A 135 3.62 18.39 39.55
C LYS A 135 3.47 19.72 38.76
N ARG A 136 2.81 19.71 37.60
CA ARG A 136 2.55 20.92 36.78
C ARG A 136 1.11 21.45 36.90
N GLU A 137 0.15 20.59 37.22
CA GLU A 137 -1.28 20.94 37.16
C GLU A 137 -1.80 21.53 38.49
N GLY A 138 -1.13 21.29 39.62
CA GLY A 138 -1.51 21.81 40.95
C GLY A 138 -1.29 23.32 41.20
N LYS A 139 -1.34 24.19 40.17
CA LYS A 139 -1.09 25.64 40.34
C LYS A 139 -1.80 26.58 39.36
N LYS A 140 -3.14 26.55 39.33
CA LYS A 140 -4.02 27.70 38.97
C LYS A 140 -5.49 27.41 39.33
N GLY A 141 -6.22 28.43 39.78
CA GLY A 141 -7.66 28.43 40.05
C GLY A 141 -8.25 29.84 39.91
N GLU A 142 -9.56 29.99 40.17
CA GLU A 142 -10.37 31.26 40.10
C GLU A 142 -10.56 31.82 38.66
N GLY A 143 -11.70 32.37 38.19
CA GLY A 143 -13.11 32.45 38.66
C GLY A 143 -14.08 32.19 37.46
N VAL A 144 -15.21 32.86 37.17
CA VAL A 144 -16.01 33.96 37.79
C VAL A 144 -17.54 33.71 37.48
N GLU A 145 -18.35 34.66 36.97
CA GLU A 145 -19.83 34.54 36.83
C GLU A 145 -20.51 35.23 35.61
N LYS A 146 -21.64 34.65 35.14
CA LYS A 146 -22.96 35.21 34.69
C LYS A 146 -23.15 36.23 33.53
N ALA A 147 -24.36 36.15 32.94
CA ALA A 147 -25.31 37.24 32.52
C ALA A 147 -25.87 37.18 31.06
N THR A 148 -26.88 38.02 30.76
CA THR A 148 -28.22 37.61 30.24
C THR A 148 -28.91 38.67 29.33
N GLY A 149 -29.86 38.30 28.44
CA GLY A 149 -30.80 39.18 27.69
C GLY A 149 -30.52 39.28 26.18
N GLU A 150 -31.42 38.91 25.24
CA GLU A 150 -32.64 39.58 24.71
C GLU A 150 -32.37 40.79 23.76
N LYS A 151 -32.69 40.66 22.45
CA LYS A 151 -33.84 41.25 21.66
C LYS A 151 -33.72 42.79 21.46
N GLN A 152 -34.20 43.43 20.38
CA GLN A 152 -35.28 43.11 19.42
C GLN A 152 -35.11 43.93 18.11
N ASP A 153 -35.75 43.52 16.99
CA ASP A 153 -36.54 44.35 16.04
C ASP A 153 -36.60 43.81 14.59
N GLU A 154 -37.72 44.11 13.91
CA GLU A 154 -38.11 43.59 12.58
C GLU A 154 -38.61 44.74 11.65
N GLN A 155 -39.11 44.37 10.46
CA GLN A 155 -39.87 45.21 9.51
C GLN A 155 -39.09 46.13 8.54
N GLU A 156 -38.41 45.49 7.58
CA GLU A 156 -38.32 46.02 6.21
C GLU A 156 -38.84 44.96 5.20
N GLU A 157 -40.01 44.40 5.50
CA GLU A 157 -40.55 43.22 4.82
C GLU A 157 -41.42 43.56 3.62
N GLY A 158 -41.00 43.11 2.43
CA GLY A 158 -41.73 43.29 1.18
C GLY A 158 -40.94 42.72 0.00
N GLU A 159 -40.46 43.58 -0.89
CA GLU A 159 -39.83 43.17 -2.15
C GLU A 159 -38.37 42.71 -1.98
N LYS A 160 -37.64 43.23 -0.97
CA LYS A 160 -36.30 42.71 -0.58
C LYS A 160 -36.34 41.23 -0.17
N LYS A 161 -37.51 40.72 0.26
CA LYS A 161 -37.67 39.38 0.85
C LYS A 161 -37.45 38.25 -0.17
N GLN A 162 -37.71 38.50 -1.46
CA GLN A 162 -37.65 37.47 -2.51
C GLN A 162 -36.21 37.29 -3.04
N THR A 163 -35.53 38.38 -3.40
CA THR A 163 -34.10 38.35 -3.79
C THR A 163 -33.16 38.01 -2.64
N SER A 164 -33.55 38.31 -1.39
CA SER A 164 -32.84 37.83 -0.19
C SER A 164 -33.01 36.31 0.01
N LYS A 165 -34.22 35.77 -0.24
CA LYS A 165 -34.47 34.32 -0.20
C LYS A 165 -33.60 33.56 -1.19
N GLU A 166 -33.57 33.96 -2.46
CA GLU A 166 -32.80 33.28 -3.50
C GLU A 166 -31.29 33.28 -3.18
N LYS A 167 -30.74 34.42 -2.74
CA LYS A 167 -29.34 34.51 -2.28
C LYS A 167 -29.05 33.69 -1.03
N MET A 168 -30.01 33.59 -0.11
CA MET A 168 -29.89 32.75 1.08
C MET A 168 -29.95 31.26 0.72
N GLU A 169 -30.84 30.85 -0.18
CA GLU A 169 -30.99 29.47 -0.66
C GLU A 169 -29.76 29.04 -1.51
N GLU A 170 -29.19 29.93 -2.33
CA GLU A 170 -27.90 29.73 -3.00
C GLU A 170 -26.74 29.62 -1.98
N SER A 171 -26.68 30.52 -0.99
CA SER A 171 -25.65 30.49 0.06
C SER A 171 -25.74 29.23 0.93
N VAL A 172 -26.95 28.76 1.25
CA VAL A 172 -27.18 27.49 1.96
C VAL A 172 -26.81 26.31 1.07
N SER A 173 -27.14 26.30 -0.23
CA SER A 173 -26.70 25.24 -1.14
C SER A 173 -25.16 25.16 -1.23
N LYS A 174 -24.49 26.32 -1.27
CA LYS A 174 -23.03 26.41 -1.26
C LYS A 174 -22.44 25.93 0.06
N LEU A 175 -22.98 26.36 1.20
CA LEU A 175 -22.54 25.94 2.53
C LEU A 175 -22.78 24.44 2.77
N MET A 176 -23.90 23.88 2.31
CA MET A 176 -24.18 22.44 2.40
C MET A 176 -23.16 21.65 1.58
N LYS A 177 -22.88 22.04 0.33
CA LYS A 177 -21.81 21.44 -0.48
C LYS A 177 -20.43 21.57 0.17
N GLU A 178 -20.15 22.70 0.81
CA GLU A 178 -18.86 22.93 1.48
C GLU A 178 -18.75 22.16 2.81
N VAL A 179 -19.85 21.88 3.50
CA VAL A 179 -19.91 21.00 4.68
C VAL A 179 -19.79 19.53 4.25
N GLU A 180 -20.44 19.13 3.15
CA GLU A 180 -20.40 17.78 2.62
C GLU A 180 -19.01 17.42 2.11
N THR A 181 -18.36 18.28 1.31
CA THR A 181 -16.96 18.06 0.91
C THR A 181 -15.98 18.12 2.09
N ARG A 182 -16.17 19.00 3.09
CA ARG A 182 -15.38 18.95 4.33
C ARG A 182 -15.55 17.62 5.07
N GLY A 183 -16.75 17.03 5.04
CA GLY A 183 -17.02 15.69 5.56
C GLY A 183 -16.25 14.59 4.80
N GLU A 184 -16.29 14.61 3.47
CA GLU A 184 -15.56 13.65 2.61
C GLU A 184 -14.03 13.79 2.74
N VAL A 185 -13.53 15.01 2.90
CA VAL A 185 -12.11 15.35 3.18
C VAL A 185 -11.67 14.77 4.52
N GLU A 186 -12.43 15.00 5.59
CA GLU A 186 -12.15 14.43 6.91
C GLU A 186 -12.23 12.89 6.92
N ASP A 187 -13.20 12.31 6.21
CA ASP A 187 -13.37 10.86 6.07
C ASP A 187 -12.18 10.23 5.31
N SER A 188 -11.68 10.90 4.27
CA SER A 188 -10.55 10.45 3.45
C SER A 188 -9.20 10.49 4.19
N ASP A 189 -8.95 11.51 5.01
CA ASP A 189 -7.77 11.55 5.90
C ASP A 189 -7.80 10.39 6.92
N LYS A 190 -8.95 10.17 7.57
CA LYS A 190 -9.14 9.07 8.55
C LYS A 190 -8.86 7.69 7.91
N LYS A 191 -9.25 7.48 6.65
CA LYS A 191 -8.94 6.26 5.87
C LYS A 191 -7.44 6.10 5.63
N GLY A 192 -6.78 7.15 5.12
CA GLY A 192 -5.34 7.15 4.87
C GLY A 192 -4.53 6.84 6.13
N GLN A 193 -4.83 7.50 7.25
CA GLN A 193 -4.16 7.26 8.53
C GLN A 193 -4.32 5.82 9.04
N ALA A 194 -5.48 5.19 8.82
CA ALA A 194 -5.72 3.81 9.24
C ALA A 194 -4.87 2.80 8.44
N LEU A 195 -4.74 2.99 7.12
CA LEU A 195 -3.87 2.16 6.27
C LEU A 195 -2.39 2.36 6.63
N LYS A 196 -1.94 3.62 6.76
CA LYS A 196 -0.58 3.97 7.19
C LYS A 196 -0.20 3.28 8.51
N ARG A 197 -1.04 3.38 9.54
CA ARG A 197 -0.81 2.73 10.83
C ARG A 197 -0.70 1.21 10.71
N ALA A 198 -1.50 0.58 9.85
CA ALA A 198 -1.45 -0.86 9.63
C ALA A 198 -0.13 -1.30 8.96
N LEU A 199 0.31 -0.58 7.91
CA LEU A 199 1.58 -0.83 7.24
C LEU A 199 2.77 -0.64 8.20
N SER A 200 2.79 0.45 8.97
CA SER A 200 3.87 0.71 9.94
C SER A 200 3.90 -0.31 11.08
N LEU A 201 2.74 -0.81 11.54
CA LEU A 201 2.67 -1.89 12.53
C LEU A 201 3.23 -3.20 11.98
N LEU A 202 2.83 -3.59 10.77
CA LEU A 202 3.31 -4.81 10.11
C LEU A 202 4.83 -4.75 9.94
N SER A 203 5.33 -3.64 9.38
CA SER A 203 6.75 -3.44 9.11
C SER A 203 7.61 -3.43 10.39
N ALA A 204 7.12 -2.80 11.47
CA ALA A 204 7.77 -2.86 12.78
C ALA A 204 7.80 -4.29 13.37
N SER A 205 6.79 -5.12 13.11
CA SER A 205 6.76 -6.52 13.56
C SER A 205 7.57 -7.48 12.70
N HIS A 206 7.88 -7.11 11.45
CA HIS A 206 8.70 -7.90 10.52
C HIS A 206 10.18 -7.48 10.49
N LEU A 207 10.53 -6.36 11.14
CA LEU A 207 11.87 -5.74 11.13
C LEU A 207 12.36 -5.43 9.70
N ASP A 208 11.47 -4.94 8.84
CA ASP A 208 11.84 -4.58 7.47
C ASP A 208 12.95 -3.51 7.44
N ASN A 209 13.82 -3.59 6.45
CA ASN A 209 14.73 -2.48 6.16
C ASN A 209 13.91 -1.28 5.65
N LEU A 210 13.91 -0.20 6.43
CA LEU A 210 13.19 1.04 6.12
C LEU A 210 13.87 1.87 5.01
N THR A 211 15.17 1.69 4.78
CA THR A 211 15.97 2.39 3.76
C THR A 211 16.82 1.40 2.93
N PRO A 212 16.20 0.50 2.16
CA PRO A 212 16.90 -0.43 1.29
C PRO A 212 17.50 0.31 0.08
N HIS A 213 18.70 -0.09 -0.35
CA HIS A 213 19.39 0.58 -1.45
C HIS A 213 18.58 0.48 -2.77
N PRO A 214 18.41 1.56 -3.56
CA PRO A 214 17.50 1.57 -4.72
C PRO A 214 17.74 0.46 -5.75
N LEU A 215 19.00 0.10 -6.01
CA LEU A 215 19.32 -1.03 -6.90
C LEU A 215 18.87 -2.37 -6.31
N TYR A 216 19.03 -2.57 -5.00
CA TYR A 216 18.63 -3.83 -4.34
C TYR A 216 17.09 -4.00 -4.37
N VAL A 217 16.35 -2.89 -4.16
CA VAL A 217 14.89 -2.84 -4.35
C VAL A 217 14.52 -3.19 -5.79
N PHE A 218 15.19 -2.59 -6.78
CA PHE A 218 14.89 -2.82 -8.19
C PHE A 218 15.01 -4.31 -8.57
N PHE A 219 16.12 -4.95 -8.19
CA PHE A 219 16.44 -6.34 -8.52
C PHE A 219 15.69 -7.39 -7.70
N HIS A 220 15.37 -7.15 -6.41
CA HIS A 220 14.90 -8.22 -5.51
C HIS A 220 13.56 -7.96 -4.80
N TYR A 221 13.05 -6.73 -4.76
CA TYR A 221 11.83 -6.44 -3.99
C TYR A 221 10.56 -6.53 -4.87
N THR A 222 9.68 -7.47 -4.54
CA THR A 222 8.32 -7.60 -5.08
C THR A 222 7.38 -6.49 -4.62
N HIS A 223 7.61 -5.93 -3.43
CA HIS A 223 6.82 -4.83 -2.85
C HIS A 223 7.63 -3.52 -2.87
N PRO A 224 7.00 -2.36 -3.10
CA PRO A 224 7.71 -1.09 -3.02
C PRO A 224 8.07 -0.76 -1.55
N PRO A 225 9.20 -0.08 -1.27
CA PRO A 225 9.58 0.29 0.10
C PRO A 225 8.48 1.04 0.83
N ILE A 226 8.33 0.82 2.13
CA ILE A 226 7.21 1.37 2.91
C ILE A 226 7.14 2.90 2.83
N LEU A 227 8.27 3.61 2.79
CA LEU A 227 8.31 5.07 2.61
C LEU A 227 7.60 5.50 1.33
N ASN A 228 7.81 4.81 0.21
CA ASN A 228 7.19 5.10 -1.08
C ASN A 228 5.67 4.82 -1.03
N ARG A 229 5.23 3.79 -0.30
CA ARG A 229 3.80 3.50 -0.09
C ARG A 229 3.14 4.59 0.76
N LEU A 230 3.77 5.00 1.86
CA LEU A 230 3.27 6.06 2.74
C LEU A 230 3.13 7.40 1.98
N GLU A 231 4.10 7.73 1.11
CA GLU A 231 4.05 8.92 0.26
C GLU A 231 3.00 8.81 -0.87
N ALA A 232 2.84 7.63 -1.47
CA ALA A 232 1.78 7.37 -2.44
C ALA A 232 0.39 7.50 -1.81
N ILE A 233 0.21 7.01 -0.58
CA ILE A 233 -1.03 7.18 0.20
C ILE A 233 -1.29 8.66 0.48
N ASP A 234 -0.29 9.47 0.85
CA ASP A 234 -0.47 10.93 1.00
C ASP A 234 -0.90 11.61 -0.30
N LYS A 235 -0.30 11.23 -1.45
CA LYS A 235 -0.68 11.75 -2.77
C LYS A 235 -2.11 11.34 -3.14
N ASN A 236 -2.51 10.11 -2.85
CA ASN A 236 -3.85 9.61 -3.11
C ASN A 236 -4.91 10.27 -2.21
N VAL A 237 -4.62 10.50 -0.93
CA VAL A 237 -5.50 11.26 -0.03
C VAL A 237 -5.65 12.71 -0.54
N LYS A 238 -4.54 13.39 -0.88
CA LYS A 238 -4.57 14.77 -1.42
C LYS A 238 -5.23 14.90 -2.81
N LYS A 239 -5.42 13.79 -3.53
CA LYS A 239 -6.14 13.71 -4.82
C LYS A 239 -7.66 13.51 -4.62
N LEU A 240 -8.08 13.18 -3.40
CA LEU A 240 -9.46 13.01 -2.96
C LEU A 240 -9.94 14.20 -2.08
N MET A 241 -9.16 15.28 -2.03
CA MET A 241 -9.41 16.53 -1.31
C MET A 241 -9.46 17.72 -2.29
#